data_AF-A0A9D2J1N5-F1
#
_entry.id   AF-A0A9D2J1N5-F1
#
_cell.length_a   1.000
_cell.length_b   1.000
_cell.length_c   1.000
_cell.angle_alpha   90.00
_cell.angle_beta   90.00
_cell.angle_gamma   90.00
#
_symmetry.space_group_name_H-M   'P 1'
#
loop_
_entity.id
_entity.type
_entity.pdbx_description
1 polymer ?
#
loop_
_entity_poly.entity_id
_entity_poly.type
_entity_poly.pdbx_seq_one_letter_code
_entity_poly.pdbx_strand_id
1 'polypeptide(L)'
;FMWNNFFSHIDIKPENTNILNGNAADLDAECARFEEKIKSYGGVDLFMGGIGPDGHIAFNEPGSSLSSRTRQKTLTTDTIIANSRFFDNDVNKVPKTALTVGVGTVLSAKEVMIIVNGHNKARALYHAVEGPVMQMWTISALQTHEKGIIVCDDAATDELKVGTYRYFKDIEADHLDPASLLK
;
A
#
# COMPACT_ATOMS: atom_id res chain seq x y z
N PHE A 1 1.83 9.71 -13.24
CA PHE A 1 1.74 8.23 -13.17
C PHE A 1 0.33 7.74 -13.47
N MET A 2 -0.67 7.99 -12.61
CA MET A 2 -2.03 7.41 -12.74
C MET A 2 -2.71 7.67 -14.09
N TRP A 3 -2.68 8.91 -14.60
CA TRP A 3 -3.24 9.24 -15.92
C TRP A 3 -2.59 8.44 -17.05
N ASN A 4 -1.26 8.44 -17.11
CA ASN A 4 -0.51 7.79 -18.19
C ASN A 4 -0.61 6.26 -18.17
N ASN A 5 -0.71 5.63 -17.00
CA ASN A 5 -0.64 4.18 -16.85
C ASN A 5 -2.01 3.51 -16.63
N PHE A 6 -3.07 4.27 -16.30
CA PHE A 6 -4.37 3.67 -16.00
C PHE A 6 -5.56 4.54 -16.43
N PHE A 7 -5.77 5.72 -15.82
CA PHE A 7 -7.04 6.46 -15.99
C PHE A 7 -7.34 6.85 -17.44
N SER A 8 -6.33 7.14 -18.27
CA SER A 8 -6.53 7.49 -19.68
C SER A 8 -6.89 6.29 -20.58
N HIS A 9 -6.83 5.05 -20.07
CA HIS A 9 -7.03 3.82 -20.83
C HIS A 9 -8.31 3.08 -20.48
N ILE A 10 -9.16 3.67 -19.64
CA ILE A 10 -10.45 3.12 -19.20
C ILE A 10 -11.53 4.20 -19.28
N ASP A 11 -12.79 3.81 -19.12
CA ASP A 11 -13.96 4.68 -19.19
C ASP A 11 -14.28 5.42 -17.87
N ILE A 12 -13.28 5.59 -17.00
CA ILE A 12 -13.45 6.31 -15.73
C ILE A 12 -13.68 7.80 -15.98
N LYS A 13 -14.69 8.37 -15.32
CA LYS A 13 -14.96 9.80 -15.38
C LYS A 13 -13.92 10.58 -14.56
N PRO A 14 -13.28 11.63 -15.11
CA PRO A 14 -12.27 12.40 -14.39
C PRO A 14 -12.72 12.94 -13.03
N GLU A 15 -13.96 13.38 -12.89
CA GLU A 15 -14.56 13.89 -11.66
C GLU A 15 -14.66 12.84 -10.54
N ASN A 16 -14.63 11.55 -10.90
CA ASN A 16 -14.62 10.43 -9.96
C ASN A 16 -13.18 10.04 -9.53
N THR A 17 -12.15 10.61 -10.15
CA THR A 17 -10.76 10.37 -9.77
C THR A 17 -10.33 11.33 -8.67
N ASN A 18 -9.71 10.80 -7.62
CA ASN A 18 -9.33 11.57 -6.43
C ASN A 18 -7.87 11.30 -6.08
N ILE A 19 -7.03 12.34 -6.18
CA ILE A 19 -5.62 12.29 -5.82
C ILE A 19 -5.35 13.47 -4.88
N LEU A 20 -4.55 13.23 -3.83
CA LEU A 20 -4.09 14.29 -2.92
C LEU A 20 -3.36 15.39 -3.69
N ASN A 21 -3.73 16.64 -3.46
CA ASN A 21 -3.07 17.79 -4.07
C ASN A 21 -1.81 18.18 -3.28
N GLY A 22 -0.65 17.64 -3.67
CA GLY A 22 0.64 17.97 -3.06
C GLY A 22 1.10 19.43 -3.22
N ASN A 23 0.40 20.24 -4.03
CA ASN A 23 0.68 21.67 -4.22
C ASN A 23 -0.38 22.58 -3.57
N ALA A 24 -1.25 22.04 -2.70
CA ALA A 24 -2.22 22.86 -1.97
C ALA A 24 -1.51 23.89 -1.07
N ALA A 25 -2.11 25.06 -0.92
CA ALA A 25 -1.57 26.12 -0.06
C ALA A 25 -1.58 25.73 1.43
N ASP A 26 -2.57 24.94 1.84
CA ASP A 26 -2.68 24.35 3.16
C ASP A 26 -2.78 22.82 3.01
N LEU A 27 -1.69 22.14 3.37
CA LEU A 27 -1.55 20.70 3.20
C LEU A 27 -2.34 19.91 4.25
N ASP A 28 -2.53 20.47 5.45
CA ASP A 28 -3.32 19.84 6.50
C ASP A 28 -4.81 19.91 6.16
N ALA A 29 -5.25 21.06 5.62
CA ALA A 29 -6.61 21.19 5.09
C ALA A 29 -6.87 20.25 3.89
N GLU A 30 -5.89 20.05 3.00
CA GLU A 30 -6.01 19.08 1.91
C GLU A 30 -6.13 17.64 2.44
N CYS A 31 -5.35 17.28 3.46
CA CYS A 31 -5.46 15.96 4.09
C CYS A 31 -6.84 15.75 4.73
N ALA A 32 -7.34 16.73 5.48
CA ALA A 32 -8.67 16.68 6.08
C ALA A 32 -9.78 16.61 5.03
N ARG A 33 -9.67 17.38 3.94
CA ARG A 33 -10.61 17.34 2.80
C ARG A 33 -10.63 15.97 2.15
N PHE A 34 -9.47 15.32 2.02
CA PHE A 34 -9.38 13.98 1.40
C PHE A 34 -10.07 12.91 2.27
N GLU A 35 -9.87 12.96 3.58
CA GLU A 35 -10.56 12.09 4.55
C GLU A 35 -12.07 12.29 4.53
N GLU A 36 -12.53 13.55 4.54
CA GLU A 36 -13.96 13.84 4.47
C GLU A 36 -14.57 13.40 3.14
N LYS A 37 -13.82 13.53 2.03
CA LYS A 37 -14.28 13.04 0.73
C LYS A 37 -14.46 11.52 0.73
N ILE A 38 -13.51 10.76 1.28
CA ILE A 38 -13.66 9.31 1.46
C ILE A 38 -14.93 9.00 2.27
N LYS A 39 -15.10 9.69 3.41
CA LYS A 39 -16.26 9.50 4.29
C LYS A 39 -17.59 9.83 3.61
N SER A 40 -17.63 10.85 2.75
CA SER A 40 -18.83 11.25 2.01
C SER A 40 -19.37 10.18 1.06
N TYR A 41 -18.52 9.23 0.65
CA TYR A 41 -18.91 8.06 -0.15
C TYR A 41 -19.19 6.81 0.71
N GLY A 42 -19.17 6.92 2.04
CA GLY A 42 -19.36 5.79 2.95
C GLY A 42 -18.10 4.93 3.17
N GLY A 43 -16.92 5.44 2.79
CA GLY A 43 -15.65 4.73 2.90
C GLY A 43 -15.18 4.13 1.57
N VAL A 44 -14.05 3.43 1.63
CA VAL A 44 -13.48 2.72 0.47
C VAL A 44 -13.96 1.28 0.51
N ASP A 45 -14.57 0.79 -0.58
CA ASP A 45 -14.99 -0.61 -0.66
C ASP A 45 -13.77 -1.55 -0.76
N LEU A 46 -12.85 -1.27 -1.69
CA LEU A 46 -11.62 -2.01 -1.87
C LEU A 46 -10.42 -1.06 -1.93
N PHE A 47 -9.48 -1.23 -1.02
CA PHE A 47 -8.18 -0.55 -1.08
C PHE A 47 -7.14 -1.51 -1.66
N MET A 48 -6.59 -1.17 -2.82
CA MET A 48 -5.48 -1.92 -3.42
C MET A 48 -4.16 -1.19 -3.19
N GLY A 49 -3.16 -1.92 -2.72
CA GLY A 49 -1.82 -1.39 -2.47
C GLY A 49 -0.71 -2.40 -2.77
N GLY A 50 0.52 -1.95 -2.58
CA GLY A 50 1.69 -2.81 -2.48
C GLY A 50 2.49 -2.45 -1.23
N ILE A 51 3.61 -3.13 -1.02
CA ILE A 51 4.52 -2.86 0.10
C ILE A 51 5.92 -2.50 -0.35
N GLY A 52 6.58 -1.66 0.45
CA GLY A 52 8.02 -1.44 0.39
C GLY A 52 8.83 -2.66 0.88
N PRO A 53 10.14 -2.72 0.59
CA PRO A 53 11.04 -3.74 1.15
C PRO A 53 11.18 -3.68 2.69
N ASP A 54 10.85 -2.53 3.28
CA ASP A 54 10.74 -2.25 4.72
C ASP A 54 9.31 -2.45 5.27
N GLY A 55 8.39 -2.97 4.46
CA GLY A 55 6.99 -3.22 4.82
C GLY A 55 6.11 -1.98 4.94
N HIS A 56 6.51 -0.82 4.40
CA HIS A 56 5.61 0.34 4.37
C HIS A 56 4.41 0.11 3.45
N ILE A 57 3.22 0.55 3.88
CA ILE A 57 2.05 0.76 3.01
C ILE A 57 1.96 2.25 2.65
N ALA A 58 1.78 2.59 1.37
CA ALA A 58 1.84 3.97 0.87
C ALA A 58 3.15 4.64 1.32
N PHE A 59 3.13 5.86 1.89
CA PHE A 59 4.32 6.45 2.52
C PHE A 59 4.32 6.28 4.06
N ASN A 60 3.65 5.26 4.60
CA ASN A 60 3.70 4.95 6.03
C ASN A 60 4.97 4.17 6.38
N GLU A 61 6.09 4.89 6.35
CA GLU A 61 7.43 4.39 6.67
C GLU A 61 7.51 3.81 8.09
N PRO A 62 8.53 2.96 8.38
CA PRO A 62 8.77 2.41 9.71
C PRO A 62 8.72 3.48 10.81
N GLY A 63 7.97 3.20 11.88
CA GLY A 63 7.69 4.14 12.97
C GLY A 63 6.42 4.98 12.77
N SER A 64 5.71 4.83 11.65
CA SER A 64 4.39 5.44 11.48
C SER A 64 3.36 4.80 12.40
N SER A 65 2.55 5.62 13.08
CA SER A 65 1.44 5.12 13.91
C SER A 65 0.51 4.20 13.10
N LEU A 66 0.16 3.05 13.68
CA LEU A 66 -0.77 2.10 13.07
C LEU A 66 -2.22 2.63 13.01
N SER A 67 -2.55 3.67 13.79
CA SER A 67 -3.82 4.40 13.72
C SER A 67 -3.72 5.72 12.95
N SER A 68 -2.61 5.96 12.24
CA SER A 68 -2.40 7.22 11.52
C SER A 68 -3.48 7.49 10.47
N ARG A 69 -3.80 8.78 10.28
CA ARG A 69 -4.68 9.28 9.22
C ARG A 69 -3.87 9.93 8.10
N THR A 70 -4.57 10.39 7.06
CA THR A 70 -4.00 11.13 5.95
C THR A 70 -3.24 12.35 6.45
N ARG A 71 -1.98 12.49 6.04
CA ARG A 71 -1.05 13.52 6.56
C ARG A 71 0.07 13.81 5.58
N GLN A 72 0.78 14.91 5.83
CA GLN A 72 2.11 15.11 5.28
C GLN A 72 3.12 14.17 5.96
N LYS A 73 4.00 13.56 5.17
CA LYS A 73 5.09 12.72 5.63
C LYS A 73 6.40 13.17 5.00
N THR A 74 7.41 13.40 5.85
CA THR A 74 8.80 13.55 5.41
C THR A 74 9.33 12.20 4.96
N LEU A 75 9.90 12.15 3.77
CA LEU A 75 10.50 10.95 3.22
C LEU A 75 11.87 10.69 3.86
N THR A 76 12.14 9.43 4.21
CA THR A 76 13.47 9.01 4.68
C THR A 76 14.49 9.03 3.55
N THR A 77 15.76 8.99 3.93
CA THR A 77 16.89 8.84 2.99
C THR A 77 16.74 7.63 2.08
N ASP A 78 16.30 6.48 2.63
CA ASP A 78 16.12 5.25 1.85
C ASP A 78 15.02 5.41 0.79
N THR A 79 13.90 6.05 1.15
CA THR A 79 12.82 6.37 0.21
C THR A 79 13.29 7.34 -0.88
N ILE A 80 14.10 8.35 -0.51
CA ILE A 80 14.68 9.29 -1.47
C ILE A 80 15.63 8.57 -2.44
N ILE A 81 16.51 7.71 -1.94
CA ILE A 81 17.44 6.92 -2.77
C ILE A 81 16.66 6.01 -3.72
N ALA A 82 15.69 5.26 -3.21
CA ALA A 82 14.89 4.34 -4.01
C ALA A 82 14.08 5.04 -5.12
N ASN A 83 13.58 6.25 -4.84
CA ASN A 83 12.80 7.03 -5.79
C ASN A 83 13.66 7.87 -6.75
N SER A 84 14.94 8.09 -6.46
CA SER A 84 15.86 8.87 -7.32
C SER A 84 15.92 8.34 -8.75
N ARG A 85 15.69 7.04 -8.97
CA ARG A 85 15.57 6.42 -10.31
C ARG A 85 14.51 7.06 -11.21
N PHE A 86 13.52 7.73 -10.63
CA PHE A 86 12.47 8.47 -11.34
C PHE A 86 12.81 9.95 -11.57
N PHE A 87 13.95 10.41 -11.05
CA PHE A 87 14.42 11.80 -11.06
C PHE A 87 15.88 11.87 -11.52
N ASP A 88 16.19 11.25 -12.66
CA ASP A 88 17.53 11.20 -13.27
C ASP A 88 18.63 10.58 -12.38
N ASN A 89 18.25 9.73 -11.42
CA ASN A 89 19.13 9.20 -10.37
C ASN A 89 19.75 10.29 -9.47
N ASP A 90 19.11 11.46 -9.36
CA ASP A 90 19.56 12.57 -8.49
C ASP A 90 18.64 12.72 -7.27
N VAL A 91 19.17 12.39 -6.10
CA VAL A 91 18.47 12.49 -4.81
C VAL A 91 18.01 13.92 -4.48
N ASN A 92 18.66 14.95 -5.03
CA ASN A 92 18.30 16.35 -4.75
C ASN A 92 17.05 16.80 -5.52
N LYS A 93 16.68 16.07 -6.57
CA LYS A 93 15.46 16.31 -7.36
C LYS A 93 14.23 15.62 -6.77
N VAL A 94 14.42 14.69 -5.84
CA VAL A 94 13.32 13.97 -5.20
C VAL A 94 12.63 14.89 -4.19
N PRO A 95 11.28 15.01 -4.21
CA PRO A 95 10.55 15.74 -3.18
C PRO A 95 10.88 15.22 -1.78
N LYS A 96 11.08 16.13 -0.82
CA LYS A 96 11.44 15.77 0.56
C LYS A 96 10.24 15.35 1.41
N THR A 97 9.03 15.68 0.96
CA THR A 97 7.78 15.35 1.63
C THR A 97 6.75 14.85 0.62
N ALA A 98 5.78 14.08 1.10
CA ALA A 98 4.63 13.63 0.34
C ALA A 98 3.36 13.75 1.21
N LEU A 99 2.21 13.86 0.57
CA LEU A 99 0.93 13.59 1.23
C LEU A 99 0.61 12.11 1.06
N THR A 100 0.18 11.45 2.13
CA THR A 100 -0.14 10.03 2.13
C THR A 100 -1.37 9.76 2.95
N VAL A 101 -2.19 8.81 2.51
CA VAL A 101 -3.16 8.17 3.40
C VAL A 101 -2.45 7.48 4.55
N GLY A 102 -3.07 7.48 5.73
CA GLY A 102 -2.51 6.83 6.92
C GLY A 102 -2.82 5.33 6.96
N VAL A 103 -2.15 4.61 7.86
CA VAL A 103 -2.39 3.17 8.08
C VAL A 103 -3.85 2.94 8.49
N GLY A 104 -4.36 3.75 9.42
CA GLY A 104 -5.75 3.69 9.85
C GLY A 104 -6.73 4.06 8.73
N THR A 105 -6.34 4.95 7.80
CA THR A 105 -7.16 5.27 6.62
C THR A 105 -7.29 4.06 5.69
N VAL A 106 -6.18 3.34 5.43
CA VAL A 106 -6.20 2.10 4.63
C VAL A 106 -7.06 1.04 5.31
N LEU A 107 -6.86 0.82 6.62
CA LEU A 107 -7.62 -0.16 7.40
C LEU A 107 -9.09 0.23 7.64
N SER A 108 -9.51 1.43 7.24
CA SER A 108 -10.94 1.82 7.26
C SER A 108 -11.68 1.36 5.99
N ALA A 109 -11.00 0.79 5.01
CA ALA A 109 -11.64 0.20 3.85
C ALA A 109 -12.42 -1.07 4.25
N LYS A 110 -13.42 -1.46 3.45
CA LYS A 110 -14.14 -2.72 3.72
C LYS A 110 -13.28 -3.93 3.40
N GLU A 111 -12.47 -3.83 2.36
CA GLU A 111 -11.51 -4.86 1.93
C GLU A 111 -10.16 -4.21 1.59
N VAL A 112 -9.07 -4.87 1.96
CA VAL A 112 -7.71 -4.42 1.65
C VAL A 112 -6.96 -5.52 0.93
N MET A 113 -6.47 -5.24 -0.27
CA MET A 113 -5.69 -6.15 -1.10
C MET A 113 -4.28 -5.61 -1.30
N ILE A 114 -3.28 -6.41 -0.97
CA ILE A 114 -1.86 -6.05 -1.07
C ILE A 114 -1.16 -6.97 -2.08
N ILE A 115 -0.53 -6.38 -3.08
CA ILE A 115 0.26 -7.08 -4.09
C ILE A 115 1.73 -7.06 -3.70
N VAL A 116 2.37 -8.23 -3.65
CA VAL A 116 3.76 -8.41 -3.22
C VAL A 116 4.53 -9.28 -4.21
N ASN A 117 5.54 -8.73 -4.88
CA ASN A 117 6.30 -9.47 -5.87
C ASN A 117 7.82 -9.27 -5.72
N GLY A 118 8.57 -10.35 -5.92
CA GLY A 118 10.03 -10.38 -5.96
C GLY A 118 10.73 -10.59 -4.60
N HIS A 119 11.94 -11.15 -4.66
CA HIS A 119 12.77 -11.47 -3.49
C HIS A 119 13.03 -10.27 -2.56
N ASN A 120 13.12 -9.06 -3.11
CA ASN A 120 13.33 -7.86 -2.31
C ASN A 120 12.17 -7.52 -1.36
N LYS A 121 11.04 -8.24 -1.45
CA LYS A 121 9.89 -8.10 -0.55
C LYS A 121 9.73 -9.28 0.41
N ALA A 122 10.58 -10.31 0.33
CA ALA A 122 10.41 -11.54 1.11
C ALA A 122 10.39 -11.28 2.62
N ARG A 123 11.36 -10.49 3.11
CA ARG A 123 11.39 -10.06 4.51
C ARG A 123 10.14 -9.28 4.95
N ALA A 124 9.65 -8.39 4.10
CA ALA A 124 8.46 -7.60 4.39
C ALA A 124 7.21 -8.50 4.46
N LEU A 125 7.11 -9.49 3.56
CA LEU A 125 6.03 -10.48 3.58
C LEU A 125 6.09 -11.36 4.83
N TYR A 126 7.29 -11.79 5.24
CA TYR A 126 7.48 -12.49 6.51
C TYR A 126 6.93 -11.68 7.68
N HIS A 127 7.28 -10.41 7.80
CA HIS A 127 6.77 -9.56 8.88
C HIS A 127 5.27 -9.25 8.76
N ALA A 128 4.71 -9.25 7.55
CA ALA A 128 3.27 -9.11 7.32
C ALA A 128 2.47 -10.33 7.81
N VAL A 129 3.00 -11.55 7.62
CA VAL A 129 2.24 -12.79 7.83
C VAL A 129 2.62 -13.51 9.14
N GLU A 130 3.91 -13.64 9.43
CA GLU A 130 4.42 -14.40 10.58
C GLU A 130 4.92 -13.51 11.72
N GLY A 131 5.24 -12.25 11.43
CA GLY A 131 5.70 -11.27 12.41
C GLY A 131 4.58 -10.74 13.31
N PRO A 132 4.93 -10.11 14.46
CA PRO A 132 3.94 -9.44 15.30
C PRO A 132 3.46 -8.13 14.65
N VAL A 133 2.25 -7.69 15.02
CA VAL A 133 1.76 -6.35 14.71
C VAL A 133 2.69 -5.31 15.32
N MET A 134 3.38 -4.54 14.48
CA MET A 134 4.31 -3.51 14.92
C MET A 134 4.50 -2.37 13.92
N GLN A 135 4.68 -1.15 14.42
CA GLN A 135 4.85 0.05 13.59
C GLN A 135 6.13 0.09 12.74
N MET A 136 7.10 -0.80 13.01
CA MET A 136 8.30 -0.92 12.18
C MET A 136 8.02 -1.63 10.84
N TRP A 137 6.94 -2.41 10.78
CA TRP A 137 6.46 -3.09 9.57
C TRP A 137 4.98 -2.76 9.44
N THR A 138 4.65 -1.57 8.92
CA THR A 138 3.26 -1.07 8.97
C THR A 138 2.25 -1.98 8.26
N ILE A 139 2.70 -2.80 7.30
CA ILE A 139 1.93 -3.90 6.70
C ILE A 139 1.40 -4.92 7.71
N SER A 140 2.08 -5.16 8.83
CA SER A 140 1.62 -6.08 9.88
C SER A 140 0.28 -5.66 10.49
N ALA A 141 -0.11 -4.39 10.36
CA ALA A 141 -1.43 -3.92 10.79
C ALA A 141 -2.58 -4.54 9.96
N LEU A 142 -2.31 -5.11 8.79
CA LEU A 142 -3.30 -5.86 8.02
C LEU A 142 -3.81 -7.10 8.79
N GLN A 143 -3.02 -7.65 9.72
CA GLN A 143 -3.45 -8.78 10.57
C GLN A 143 -4.66 -8.44 11.45
N THR A 144 -4.94 -7.15 11.69
CA THR A 144 -6.10 -6.71 12.47
C THR A 144 -7.30 -6.34 11.60
N HIS A 145 -7.18 -6.49 10.27
CA HIS A 145 -8.25 -6.15 9.33
C HIS A 145 -9.18 -7.35 9.13
N GLU A 146 -10.48 -7.12 9.14
CA GLU A 146 -11.48 -8.20 9.01
C GLU A 146 -11.43 -8.89 7.64
N LYS A 147 -10.97 -8.18 6.61
CA LYS A 147 -10.87 -8.67 5.21
C LYS A 147 -9.59 -8.22 4.52
N GLY A 148 -8.46 -8.75 4.98
CA GLY A 148 -7.15 -8.51 4.36
C GLY A 148 -6.77 -9.65 3.40
N ILE A 149 -6.34 -9.31 2.19
CA ILE A 149 -5.86 -10.25 1.17
C ILE A 149 -4.44 -9.85 0.77
N ILE A 150 -3.52 -10.82 0.72
CA ILE A 150 -2.19 -10.64 0.14
C ILE A 150 -2.09 -11.55 -1.08
N VAL A 151 -1.78 -10.95 -2.23
CA VAL A 151 -1.48 -11.67 -3.48
C VAL A 151 0.01 -11.57 -3.71
N CYS A 152 0.71 -12.70 -3.78
CA CYS A 152 2.16 -12.71 -3.92
C CYS A 152 2.67 -13.73 -4.94
N ASP A 153 3.86 -13.44 -5.50
CA ASP A 153 4.60 -14.41 -6.31
C ASP A 153 5.44 -15.34 -5.42
N ASP A 154 5.91 -16.47 -5.98
CA ASP A 154 6.72 -17.42 -5.23
C ASP A 154 8.02 -16.77 -4.70
N ALA A 155 8.62 -15.83 -5.44
CA ALA A 155 9.85 -15.15 -5.05
C ALA A 155 9.70 -14.30 -3.77
N ALA A 156 8.53 -13.70 -3.54
CA ALA A 156 8.24 -12.99 -2.30
C ALA A 156 8.03 -13.93 -1.10
N THR A 157 7.87 -15.24 -1.30
CA THR A 157 7.64 -16.20 -0.20
C THR A 157 8.91 -16.81 0.38
N ASP A 158 10.10 -16.41 -0.11
CA ASP A 158 11.39 -17.04 0.18
C ASP A 158 11.78 -17.02 1.68
N GLU A 159 11.29 -16.03 2.44
CA GLU A 159 11.50 -15.93 3.90
C GLU A 159 10.33 -16.47 4.73
N LEU A 160 9.26 -16.98 4.11
CA LEU A 160 8.17 -17.65 4.82
C LEU A 160 8.57 -19.07 5.21
N LYS A 161 8.03 -19.58 6.31
CA LYS A 161 8.16 -21.00 6.64
C LYS A 161 7.40 -21.82 5.60
N VAL A 162 7.98 -22.96 5.23
CA VAL A 162 7.34 -23.95 4.35
C VAL A 162 5.94 -24.33 4.83
N GLY A 163 5.73 -24.40 6.15
CA GLY A 163 4.42 -24.67 6.75
C GLY A 163 3.39 -23.57 6.44
N THR A 164 3.76 -22.30 6.60
CA THR A 164 2.92 -21.14 6.29
C THR A 164 2.54 -21.11 4.81
N TYR A 165 3.52 -21.30 3.92
CA TYR A 165 3.29 -21.33 2.48
C TYR A 165 2.31 -22.44 2.07
N ARG A 166 2.52 -23.67 2.59
CA ARG A 166 1.63 -24.81 2.31
C ARG A 166 0.23 -24.61 2.87
N TYR A 167 0.12 -24.01 4.06
CA TYR A 167 -1.16 -23.73 4.70
C TYR A 167 -2.05 -22.83 3.82
N PHE A 168 -1.53 -21.71 3.31
CA PHE A 168 -2.31 -20.82 2.45
C PHE A 168 -2.57 -21.41 1.06
N LYS A 169 -1.64 -22.20 0.51
CA LYS A 169 -1.90 -22.94 -0.74
C LYS A 169 -3.01 -23.97 -0.63
N ASP A 170 -3.14 -24.60 0.53
CA ASP A 170 -4.20 -25.58 0.80
C ASP A 170 -5.57 -24.88 0.92
N ILE A 171 -5.65 -23.77 1.66
CA ILE A 171 -6.88 -22.96 1.79
C ILE A 171 -7.38 -22.49 0.43
N GLU A 172 -6.47 -22.00 -0.42
CA GLU A 172 -6.83 -21.39 -1.71
C GLU A 172 -6.69 -22.35 -2.90
N ALA A 173 -6.60 -23.66 -2.67
CA ALA A 173 -6.28 -24.63 -3.72
C ALA A 173 -7.16 -24.52 -4.98
N ASP A 174 -8.45 -24.17 -4.81
CA ASP A 174 -9.42 -23.99 -5.89
C ASP A 174 -9.34 -22.60 -6.59
N HIS A 175 -8.59 -21.65 -6.02
CA HIS A 175 -8.48 -20.25 -6.47
C HIS A 175 -7.06 -19.83 -6.88
N LEU A 176 -6.10 -20.76 -6.91
CA LEU A 176 -4.70 -20.45 -7.29
C LEU A 176 -4.49 -20.21 -8.79
N ASP A 177 -5.42 -20.62 -9.64
CA ASP A 177 -5.37 -20.39 -11.09
C ASP A 177 -6.22 -19.18 -11.48
N PRO A 178 -5.63 -18.02 -11.83
CA PRO A 178 -6.41 -16.86 -12.26
C PRO A 178 -7.31 -17.13 -13.47
N ALA A 179 -6.92 -18.06 -14.35
CA ALA A 179 -7.72 -18.42 -15.52
C ALA A 179 -9.00 -19.18 -15.15
N SER A 180 -9.04 -19.85 -14.00
CA SER A 180 -10.24 -20.52 -13.51
C SER A 180 -11.28 -19.52 -12.96
N LEU A 181 -10.83 -18.33 -12.56
CA LEU A 181 -11.62 -17.28 -11.91
C LEU A 181 -12.23 -16.26 -12.88
N LEU A 182 -11.63 -16.08 -14.05
CA LEU A 182 -12.08 -15.15 -15.09
C LEU A 182 -13.00 -15.87 -16.09
N LYS A 183 -14.24 -16.17 -15.68
CA LYS A 183 -15.30 -16.65 -16.57
C LYS A 183 -16.25 -15.55 -17.00
#